data_AF-A0A0X3PTW3-F1
#
_entry.id   AF-A0A0X3PTW3-F1
#
_cell.length_a   1.000
_cell.length_b   1.000
_cell.length_c   1.000
_cell.angle_alpha   90.00
_cell.angle_beta   90.00
_cell.angle_gamma   90.00
#
_symmetry.space_group_name_H-M   'P 1'
#
loop_
_entity.id
_entity.type
_entity.pdbx_description
1 polymer ?
#
loop_
_entity_poly.entity_id
_entity_poly.type
_entity_poly.pdbx_seq_one_letter_code
_entity_poly.pdbx_strand_id
1 'polypeptide(L)'
;MGKRSKRRRLELPDVKDWVPYQPFSKNKEEILKKFDEASEAVDVPEGWKEPKFNPEDNPNGKLYAQSTFSTLFPKYREKYLREVWPAVVKILKEHHIKAELDLGEATMEVHTTPKTFDPFIILKARDLIRLLARSVPLDIAARVLEDEVFADIIEIKLRNRERFVKRRSRLIGDEGNTLKAIELATNCYVMVQGKTVAAVGPYDGLKKVRQVVNDCIYDNIHPAYYIKRFVIIQKLMADPTKKNVSWDKYLPRIKKKTLSRRRKPHKIRKKPEYTPFPPPQQPSKVDIELEKGTYFLAESERKKAKRASKVENSEETSKKRQLEKRAVAYIPPE
;
A
#
# COMPACT_ATOMS: atom_id res chain seq x y z
N MET A 1 15.38 -46.39 26.53
CA MET A 1 16.34 -45.76 25.58
C MET A 1 16.17 -46.40 24.20
N GLY A 2 15.55 -45.70 23.25
CA GLY A 2 15.32 -46.22 21.90
C GLY A 2 16.59 -46.16 21.05
N LYS A 3 17.04 -47.31 20.53
CA LYS A 3 18.19 -47.41 19.62
C LYS A 3 17.87 -46.64 18.33
N ARG A 4 18.54 -45.51 18.10
CA ARG A 4 18.48 -44.79 16.81
C ARG A 4 19.05 -45.70 15.72
N SER A 5 18.26 -45.99 14.68
CA SER A 5 18.74 -46.75 13.54
C SER A 5 19.86 -45.97 12.83
N LYS A 6 20.95 -46.67 12.47
CA LYS A 6 22.03 -46.11 11.66
C LYS A 6 21.42 -45.78 10.29
N ARG A 7 21.26 -44.48 9.99
CA ARG A 7 20.91 -44.02 8.64
C ARG A 7 21.96 -44.57 7.67
N ARG A 8 21.55 -45.47 6.76
CA ARG A 8 22.39 -45.90 5.64
C ARG A 8 22.71 -44.67 4.81
N ARG A 9 24.00 -44.37 4.61
CA ARG A 9 24.43 -43.42 3.58
C ARG A 9 24.22 -44.13 2.24
N LEU A 10 23.45 -43.50 1.37
CA LEU A 10 23.40 -43.87 -0.04
C LEU A 10 24.67 -43.31 -0.68
N GLU A 11 25.51 -44.17 -1.25
CA GLU A 11 26.64 -43.76 -2.07
C GLU A 11 26.09 -43.45 -3.47
N LEU A 12 25.95 -42.16 -3.76
CA LEU A 12 25.56 -41.68 -5.09
C LEU A 12 26.83 -41.66 -5.98
N PRO A 13 26.72 -41.92 -7.30
CA PRO A 13 27.84 -41.81 -8.21
C PRO A 13 28.37 -40.37 -8.27
N ASP A 14 29.69 -40.20 -8.32
CA ASP A 14 30.32 -38.90 -8.54
C ASP A 14 30.08 -38.45 -9.99
N VAL A 15 29.08 -37.59 -10.17
CA VAL A 15 28.80 -36.92 -11.44
C VAL A 15 29.68 -35.68 -11.52
N LYS A 16 30.50 -35.57 -12.58
CA LYS A 16 31.35 -34.40 -12.85
C LYS A 16 30.46 -33.14 -12.87
N ASP A 17 30.86 -32.12 -12.11
CA ASP A 17 30.14 -30.85 -11.91
C ASP A 17 28.82 -30.91 -11.10
N TRP A 18 28.51 -32.04 -10.45
CA TRP A 18 27.37 -32.12 -9.53
C TRP A 18 27.75 -31.61 -8.14
N VAL A 19 27.18 -30.47 -7.76
CA VAL A 19 27.32 -29.91 -6.41
C VAL A 19 26.18 -30.44 -5.52
N PRO A 20 26.47 -31.23 -4.47
CA PRO A 20 25.42 -31.74 -3.60
C PRO A 20 24.69 -30.59 -2.88
N TYR A 21 23.36 -30.69 -2.80
CA TYR A 21 22.52 -29.70 -2.13
C TYR A 21 22.95 -29.51 -0.66
N GLN A 22 23.50 -28.33 -0.36
CA GLN A 22 23.77 -27.94 1.01
C GLN A 22 22.52 -27.30 1.62
N PRO A 23 22.01 -27.80 2.75
CA PRO A 23 20.82 -27.22 3.37
C PRO A 23 21.09 -25.77 3.78
N PHE A 24 20.36 -24.85 3.15
CA PHE A 24 20.46 -23.38 3.26
C PHE A 24 20.39 -22.80 4.69
N SER A 25 20.08 -23.59 5.72
CA SER A 25 19.66 -23.06 7.02
C SER A 25 20.76 -22.73 8.01
N LYS A 26 21.96 -23.33 7.91
CA LYS A 26 23.03 -23.13 8.91
C LYS A 26 24.04 -22.05 8.55
N ASN A 27 24.37 -21.89 7.27
CA ASN A 27 25.43 -20.97 6.81
C ASN A 27 24.90 -19.98 5.76
N LYS A 28 23.62 -19.62 5.81
CA LYS A 28 22.97 -18.73 4.83
C LYS A 28 23.75 -17.43 4.62
N GLU A 29 24.18 -16.81 5.71
CA GLU A 29 24.87 -15.52 5.69
C GLU A 29 26.28 -15.63 5.11
N GLU A 30 27.02 -16.70 5.41
CA GLU A 30 28.34 -16.96 4.84
C GLU A 30 28.27 -17.33 3.36
N ILE A 31 27.26 -18.10 2.95
CA ILE A 31 27.02 -18.46 1.54
C ILE A 31 26.65 -17.22 0.75
N LEU A 32 25.78 -16.35 1.27
CA LEU A 32 25.44 -15.07 0.64
C LEU A 32 26.65 -14.15 0.56
N LYS A 33 27.46 -14.05 1.62
CA LYS A 33 28.72 -13.28 1.60
C LYS A 33 29.69 -13.77 0.54
N LYS A 34 29.89 -15.09 0.42
CA LYS A 34 30.74 -15.66 -0.63
C LYS A 34 30.20 -15.39 -2.03
N PHE A 35 28.87 -15.38 -2.20
CA PHE A 35 28.24 -15.02 -3.47
C PHE A 35 28.44 -13.53 -3.79
N ASP A 36 28.29 -12.64 -2.80
CA ASP A 36 28.50 -11.20 -2.94
C ASP A 36 29.99 -10.87 -3.17
N GLU A 37 30.91 -11.61 -2.56
CA GLU A 37 32.37 -11.45 -2.73
C GLU A 37 32.87 -12.01 -4.07
N ALA A 38 32.27 -13.09 -4.58
CA ALA A 38 32.63 -13.70 -5.87
C ALA A 38 31.93 -13.06 -7.08
N SER A 39 30.81 -12.37 -6.86
CA SER A 39 30.16 -11.57 -7.89
C SER A 39 30.79 -10.18 -7.94
N GLU A 40 31.91 -10.06 -8.65
CA GLU A 40 32.27 -8.76 -9.19
C GLU A 40 31.09 -8.28 -10.03
N ALA A 41 30.44 -7.18 -9.60
CA ALA A 41 29.36 -6.58 -10.36
C ALA A 41 29.98 -5.99 -11.63
N VAL A 42 30.03 -6.80 -12.69
CA VAL A 42 30.50 -6.37 -14.00
C VAL A 42 29.38 -5.58 -14.66
N ASP A 43 29.67 -4.33 -15.03
CA ASP A 43 28.73 -3.52 -15.79
C ASP A 43 28.44 -4.19 -17.14
N VAL A 44 27.16 -4.31 -17.47
CA VAL A 44 26.72 -4.86 -18.75
C VAL A 44 27.28 -3.97 -19.87
N PRO A 45 27.99 -4.54 -20.87
CA PRO A 45 28.54 -3.76 -21.98
C PRO A 45 27.48 -2.90 -22.68
N GLU A 46 27.86 -1.69 -23.09
CA GLU A 46 26.95 -0.76 -23.75
C GLU A 46 26.41 -1.37 -25.06
N GLY A 47 25.10 -1.61 -25.13
CA GLY A 47 24.44 -2.23 -26.28
C GLY A 47 24.21 -3.74 -26.19
N TRP A 48 24.56 -4.39 -25.09
CA TRP A 48 24.22 -5.81 -24.87
C TRP A 48 22.72 -6.03 -24.91
N LYS A 49 22.28 -7.01 -25.69
CA LYS A 49 20.90 -7.48 -25.74
C LYS A 49 20.87 -8.97 -25.43
N GLU A 50 19.90 -9.39 -24.63
CA GLU A 50 19.68 -10.80 -24.35
C GLU A 50 19.31 -11.53 -25.66
N PRO A 51 19.94 -12.69 -25.95
CA PRO A 51 19.61 -13.45 -27.14
C PRO A 51 18.17 -13.98 -27.05
N LYS A 52 17.45 -13.97 -28.18
CA LYS A 52 16.12 -14.56 -28.26
C LYS A 52 16.22 -16.08 -28.16
N PHE A 53 15.30 -16.68 -27.40
CA PHE A 53 15.20 -18.12 -27.30
C PHE A 53 14.42 -18.68 -28.49
N ASN A 54 15.10 -19.42 -29.35
CA ASN A 54 14.51 -20.05 -30.53
C ASN A 54 14.14 -21.51 -30.26
N PRO A 55 13.26 -22.12 -31.07
CA PRO A 55 12.95 -23.54 -30.96
C PRO A 55 14.17 -24.46 -31.08
N GLU A 56 15.21 -24.03 -31.80
CA GLU A 56 16.48 -24.76 -31.98
C GLU A 56 17.29 -24.87 -30.68
N ASP A 57 17.14 -23.89 -29.77
CA ASP A 57 17.86 -23.84 -28.49
C ASP A 57 17.32 -24.86 -27.48
N ASN A 58 16.18 -25.49 -27.77
CA ASN A 58 15.63 -26.59 -26.98
C ASN A 58 15.59 -27.91 -27.80
N PRO A 59 16.71 -28.63 -27.90
CA PRO A 59 16.82 -29.85 -28.73
C PRO A 59 15.81 -30.94 -28.33
N ASN A 60 15.46 -31.00 -27.05
CA ASN A 60 14.52 -32.00 -26.53
C ASN A 60 13.05 -31.55 -26.67
N GLY A 61 12.81 -30.27 -26.98
CA GLY A 61 11.54 -29.65 -27.39
C GLY A 61 10.34 -29.81 -26.44
N LYS A 62 10.49 -30.57 -25.35
CA LYS A 62 9.42 -31.02 -24.47
C LYS A 62 9.70 -30.55 -23.06
N LEU A 63 8.75 -29.80 -22.50
CA LEU A 63 8.69 -29.58 -21.06
C LEU A 63 8.29 -30.89 -20.38
N TYR A 64 8.98 -31.26 -19.30
CA TYR A 64 8.72 -32.50 -18.56
C TYR A 64 7.37 -32.49 -17.81
N ALA A 65 6.82 -31.32 -17.55
CA ALA A 65 5.57 -31.14 -16.82
C ALA A 65 4.69 -30.09 -17.51
N GLN A 66 3.38 -30.29 -17.42
CA GLN A 66 2.40 -29.31 -17.86
C GLN A 66 2.26 -28.22 -16.78
N SER A 67 2.42 -26.97 -17.18
CA SER A 67 2.14 -25.80 -16.34
C SER A 67 0.78 -25.21 -16.73
N THR A 68 -0.04 -24.94 -15.72
CA THR A 68 -1.36 -24.34 -15.87
C THR A 68 -1.46 -23.13 -14.96
N PHE A 69 -1.96 -22.00 -15.49
CA PHE A 69 -2.32 -20.84 -14.69
C PHE A 69 -3.76 -20.43 -14.98
N SER A 70 -4.50 -20.10 -13.93
CA SER A 70 -5.86 -19.61 -14.03
C SER A 70 -6.01 -18.25 -13.34
N THR A 71 -6.90 -17.42 -13.86
CA THR A 71 -7.21 -16.10 -13.30
C THR A 71 -8.70 -15.82 -13.36
N LEU A 72 -9.25 -15.31 -12.26
CA LEU A 72 -10.64 -14.86 -12.18
C LEU A 72 -10.78 -13.48 -12.81
N PHE A 73 -11.85 -13.25 -13.56
CA PHE A 73 -12.19 -11.93 -14.08
C PHE A 73 -13.54 -11.42 -13.56
N PRO A 74 -13.73 -10.08 -13.48
CA PRO A 74 -15.00 -9.51 -13.04
C PRO A 74 -16.12 -9.69 -14.08
N LYS A 75 -17.35 -9.90 -13.62
CA LYS A 75 -18.54 -10.12 -14.47
C LYS A 75 -18.75 -9.07 -15.58
N TYR A 76 -18.48 -7.80 -15.30
CA TYR A 76 -18.63 -6.74 -16.33
C TYR A 76 -17.64 -6.86 -17.50
N ARG A 77 -16.55 -7.63 -17.33
CA ARG A 77 -15.51 -7.80 -18.34
C ARG A 77 -15.83 -8.95 -19.32
N GLU A 78 -16.80 -9.78 -18.99
CA GLU A 78 -17.21 -10.97 -19.72
C GLU A 78 -17.53 -10.68 -21.20
N LYS A 79 -18.34 -9.65 -21.48
CA LYS A 79 -18.76 -9.31 -22.84
C LYS A 79 -17.55 -9.06 -23.76
N TYR A 80 -16.61 -8.26 -23.28
CA TYR A 80 -15.39 -7.97 -24.04
C TYR A 80 -14.51 -9.21 -24.21
N LEU A 81 -14.34 -10.00 -23.13
CA LEU A 81 -13.50 -11.20 -23.21
C LEU A 81 -14.06 -12.18 -24.23
N ARG A 82 -15.38 -12.36 -24.28
CA ARG A 82 -16.04 -13.21 -25.28
C ARG A 82 -15.76 -12.75 -26.72
N GLU A 83 -15.83 -11.45 -26.98
CA GLU A 83 -15.58 -10.87 -28.32
C GLU A 83 -14.12 -11.02 -28.74
N VAL A 84 -13.19 -10.87 -27.81
CA VAL A 84 -11.74 -10.79 -28.08
C VAL A 84 -11.02 -12.13 -27.91
N TRP A 85 -11.66 -13.13 -27.28
CA TRP A 85 -11.07 -14.44 -27.00
C TRP A 85 -10.49 -15.17 -28.23
N PRO A 86 -11.16 -15.18 -29.40
CA PRO A 86 -10.59 -15.82 -30.59
C PRO A 86 -9.23 -15.24 -31.00
N ALA A 87 -9.04 -13.92 -30.82
CA ALA A 87 -7.77 -13.26 -31.08
C ALA A 87 -6.71 -13.65 -30.04
N VAL A 88 -7.07 -13.76 -28.76
CA VAL A 88 -6.18 -14.24 -27.69
C VAL A 88 -5.67 -15.65 -27.99
N VAL A 89 -6.57 -16.55 -28.39
CA VAL A 89 -6.22 -17.94 -28.74
C VAL A 89 -5.27 -17.96 -29.95
N LYS A 90 -5.51 -17.11 -30.97
CA LYS A 90 -4.62 -17.01 -32.13
C LYS A 90 -3.21 -16.59 -31.73
N ILE A 91 -3.07 -15.54 -30.92
CA ILE A 91 -1.78 -15.02 -30.46
C ILE A 91 -1.03 -16.06 -29.62
N LEU A 92 -1.70 -16.71 -28.66
CA LEU A 92 -1.05 -17.71 -27.79
C LEU A 92 -0.71 -19.02 -28.53
N LYS A 93 -1.44 -19.33 -29.62
CA LYS A 93 -1.16 -20.49 -30.47
C LYS A 93 0.17 -20.35 -31.23
N GLU A 94 0.59 -19.14 -31.57
CA GLU A 94 1.91 -18.86 -32.18
C GLU A 94 3.06 -19.29 -31.25
N HIS A 95 2.83 -19.25 -29.93
CA HIS A 95 3.76 -19.71 -28.90
C HIS A 95 3.47 -21.13 -28.37
N HIS A 96 2.59 -21.89 -29.05
CA HIS A 96 2.17 -23.24 -28.63
C HIS A 96 1.54 -23.32 -27.24
N ILE A 97 0.86 -22.26 -26.78
CA ILE A 97 0.10 -22.24 -25.53
C ILE A 97 -1.38 -22.42 -25.83
N LYS A 98 -2.05 -23.28 -25.05
CA LYS A 98 -3.50 -23.44 -25.10
C LYS A 98 -4.14 -22.45 -24.12
N ALA A 99 -5.21 -21.77 -24.53
CA ALA A 99 -5.95 -20.86 -23.68
C ALA A 99 -7.44 -21.23 -23.69
N GLU A 100 -8.05 -21.28 -22.50
CA GLU A 100 -9.47 -21.59 -22.30
C GLU A 100 -10.16 -20.47 -21.51
N LEU A 101 -11.41 -20.18 -21.87
CA LEU A 101 -12.25 -19.19 -21.20
C LEU A 101 -13.50 -19.89 -20.71
N ASP A 102 -13.68 -19.91 -19.40
CA ASP A 102 -14.92 -20.37 -18.80
C ASP A 102 -15.75 -19.17 -18.32
N LEU A 103 -16.95 -19.07 -18.90
CA LEU A 103 -17.94 -18.05 -18.57
C LEU A 103 -18.77 -18.43 -17.34
N GLY A 104 -18.87 -19.72 -17.01
CA GLY A 104 -19.60 -20.22 -15.85
C GLY A 104 -18.88 -19.85 -14.55
N GLU A 105 -17.60 -20.19 -14.44
CA GLU A 105 -16.76 -19.86 -13.28
C GLU A 105 -16.11 -18.46 -13.35
N ALA A 106 -16.25 -17.77 -14.48
CA ALA A 106 -15.58 -16.49 -14.78
C ALA A 106 -14.05 -16.58 -14.63
N THR A 107 -13.46 -17.64 -15.19
CA THR A 107 -12.03 -17.94 -15.18
C THR A 107 -11.44 -17.92 -16.60
N MET A 108 -10.20 -17.45 -16.70
CA MET A 108 -9.35 -17.59 -17.88
C MET A 108 -8.18 -18.49 -17.51
N GLU A 109 -7.91 -19.49 -18.33
CA GLU A 109 -6.85 -20.46 -18.12
C GLU A 109 -5.87 -20.49 -19.29
N VAL A 110 -4.60 -20.71 -18.98
CA VAL A 110 -3.53 -20.94 -19.94
C VAL A 110 -2.76 -22.20 -19.56
N HIS A 111 -2.46 -23.03 -20.55
CA HIS A 111 -1.78 -24.31 -20.40
C HIS A 111 -0.62 -24.43 -21.38
N THR A 112 0.53 -24.90 -20.90
CA THR A 112 1.60 -25.35 -21.79
C THR A 112 1.17 -26.60 -22.55
N THR A 113 1.53 -26.70 -23.82
CA THR A 113 1.39 -27.93 -24.60
C THR A 113 2.72 -28.68 -24.71
N PRO A 114 2.73 -29.96 -25.13
CA PRO A 114 3.97 -30.70 -25.39
C PRO A 114 4.85 -30.11 -26.50
N LYS A 115 4.35 -29.12 -27.26
CA LYS A 115 5.07 -28.41 -28.32
C LYS A 115 5.65 -27.06 -27.85
N THR A 116 5.43 -26.69 -26.59
CA THR A 116 5.95 -25.44 -26.03
C THR A 116 7.45 -25.57 -25.87
N PHE A 117 8.21 -24.82 -26.67
CA PHE A 117 9.67 -24.85 -26.64
C PHE A 117 10.23 -23.95 -25.54
N ASP A 118 9.67 -22.75 -25.36
CA ASP A 118 10.09 -21.77 -24.36
C ASP A 118 9.50 -22.10 -22.98
N PRO A 119 10.31 -22.33 -21.93
CA PRO A 119 9.81 -22.56 -20.58
C PRO A 119 9.24 -21.30 -19.90
N PHE A 120 9.65 -20.09 -20.31
CA PHE A 120 9.29 -18.83 -19.65
C PHE A 120 8.02 -18.19 -20.22
N ILE A 121 7.67 -18.47 -21.48
CA ILE A 121 6.49 -17.89 -22.16
C ILE A 121 5.18 -18.11 -21.40
N ILE A 122 5.05 -19.20 -20.64
CA ILE A 122 3.85 -19.48 -19.83
C ILE A 122 3.65 -18.44 -18.73
N LEU A 123 4.73 -17.87 -18.18
CA LEU A 123 4.66 -16.81 -17.17
C LEU A 123 4.18 -15.50 -17.79
N LYS A 124 4.57 -15.22 -19.04
CA LYS A 124 4.07 -14.07 -19.80
C LYS A 124 2.61 -14.26 -20.22
N ALA A 125 2.21 -15.46 -20.62
CA ALA A 125 0.82 -15.80 -20.89
C ALA A 125 -0.07 -15.65 -19.65
N ARG A 126 0.44 -16.04 -18.47
CA ARG A 126 -0.20 -15.75 -17.17
C ARG A 126 -0.37 -14.24 -16.98
N ASP A 127 0.65 -13.44 -17.25
CA ASP A 127 0.58 -12.00 -17.05
C ASP A 127 -0.38 -11.32 -18.05
N LEU A 128 -0.46 -11.82 -19.29
CA LEU A 128 -1.46 -11.43 -20.28
C LEU A 128 -2.89 -11.62 -19.75
N ILE A 129 -3.26 -12.81 -19.27
CA ILE A 129 -4.62 -13.05 -18.76
C ILE A 129 -4.90 -12.22 -17.50
N ARG A 130 -3.90 -11.98 -16.65
CA ARG A 130 -4.03 -11.08 -15.48
C ARG A 130 -4.30 -9.63 -15.90
N LEU A 131 -3.69 -9.15 -16.97
CA LEU A 131 -3.93 -7.80 -17.50
C LEU A 131 -5.31 -7.66 -18.13
N LEU A 132 -5.76 -8.68 -18.88
CA LEU A 132 -7.10 -8.73 -19.45
C LEU A 132 -8.19 -8.67 -18.35
N ALA A 133 -7.95 -9.37 -17.23
CA ALA A 133 -8.81 -9.31 -16.04
C ALA A 133 -8.85 -7.91 -15.39
N ARG A 134 -7.79 -7.10 -15.57
CA ARG A 134 -7.68 -5.70 -15.11
C ARG A 134 -8.09 -4.67 -16.15
N SER A 135 -8.91 -5.09 -17.12
CA SER A 135 -9.47 -4.24 -18.17
C SER A 135 -8.45 -3.55 -19.06
N VAL A 136 -7.24 -4.10 -19.18
CA VAL A 136 -6.28 -3.66 -20.21
C VAL A 136 -6.78 -4.14 -21.58
N PRO A 137 -6.72 -3.32 -22.64
CA PRO A 137 -7.03 -3.74 -24.01
C PRO A 137 -6.07 -4.82 -24.52
N LEU A 138 -6.54 -5.73 -25.37
CA LEU A 138 -5.73 -6.81 -25.91
C LEU A 138 -4.45 -6.33 -26.61
N ASP A 139 -4.55 -5.30 -27.45
CA ASP A 139 -3.40 -4.81 -28.24
C ASP A 139 -2.22 -4.35 -27.37
N ILE A 140 -2.52 -3.92 -26.15
CA ILE A 140 -1.52 -3.48 -25.18
C ILE A 140 -1.07 -4.65 -24.31
N ALA A 141 -2.02 -5.49 -23.89
CA ALA A 141 -1.71 -6.65 -23.07
C ALA A 141 -0.85 -7.68 -23.83
N ALA A 142 -1.06 -7.85 -25.13
CA ALA A 142 -0.30 -8.76 -26.00
C ALA A 142 1.19 -8.41 -26.08
N ARG A 143 1.55 -7.13 -25.90
CA ARG A 143 2.95 -6.68 -25.89
C ARG A 143 3.79 -7.35 -24.80
N VAL A 144 3.18 -7.83 -23.72
CA VAL A 144 3.87 -8.53 -22.62
C VAL A 144 4.46 -9.87 -23.05
N LEU A 145 4.06 -10.41 -24.21
CA LEU A 145 4.67 -11.62 -24.76
C LEU A 145 6.09 -11.34 -25.28
N GLU A 146 6.42 -10.08 -25.63
CA GLU A 146 7.76 -9.64 -26.03
C GLU A 146 8.75 -9.65 -24.84
N ASP A 147 10.04 -9.86 -25.07
CA ASP A 147 11.05 -10.02 -24.00
C ASP A 147 11.37 -8.73 -23.25
N GLU A 148 11.34 -7.59 -23.92
CA GLU A 148 11.70 -6.29 -23.31
C GLU A 148 10.52 -5.66 -22.52
N VAL A 149 9.31 -6.23 -22.62
CA VAL A 149 8.07 -5.68 -22.07
C VAL A 149 7.57 -6.55 -20.92
N PHE A 150 7.33 -5.91 -19.79
CA PHE A 150 6.87 -6.56 -18.58
C PHE A 150 5.52 -5.98 -18.13
N ALA A 151 4.85 -6.73 -17.26
CA ALA A 151 3.61 -6.31 -16.62
C ALA A 151 3.82 -6.11 -15.13
N ASP A 152 3.16 -5.10 -14.56
CA ASP A 152 3.10 -4.92 -13.12
C ASP A 152 1.68 -4.60 -12.64
N ILE A 153 1.23 -5.29 -11.60
CA ILE A 153 -0.09 -5.08 -10.98
C ILE A 153 0.14 -4.59 -9.56
N ILE A 154 -0.02 -3.28 -9.37
CA ILE A 154 0.20 -2.60 -8.11
C ILE A 154 -1.10 -2.55 -7.34
N GLU A 155 -1.12 -3.17 -6.17
CA GLU A 155 -2.27 -3.10 -5.28
C GLU A 155 -2.24 -1.85 -4.41
N ILE A 156 -3.35 -1.12 -4.39
CA ILE A 156 -3.51 0.16 -3.73
C ILE A 156 -4.62 0.05 -2.69
N LYS A 157 -4.24 0.12 -1.41
CA LYS A 157 -5.16 0.00 -0.28
C LYS A 157 -4.99 1.18 0.66
N LEU A 158 -6.08 1.86 1.03
CA LEU A 158 -6.06 2.93 2.03
C LEU A 158 -7.27 2.78 2.97
N ARG A 159 -7.06 2.96 4.28
CA ARG A 159 -8.11 2.76 5.31
C ARG A 159 -9.31 3.68 5.15
N ASN A 160 -9.07 4.97 4.88
CA ASN A 160 -10.13 5.95 4.71
C ASN A 160 -10.58 6.00 3.23
N ARG A 161 -11.85 5.67 2.98
CA ARG A 161 -12.46 5.60 1.64
C ARG A 161 -12.46 6.93 0.90
N GLU A 162 -12.81 8.03 1.55
CA GLU A 162 -12.84 9.35 0.91
C GLU A 162 -11.43 9.78 0.47
N ARG A 163 -10.45 9.58 1.36
CA ARG A 163 -9.05 9.87 1.06
C ARG A 163 -8.54 9.00 -0.09
N PHE A 164 -8.94 7.74 -0.14
CA PHE A 164 -8.61 6.82 -1.23
C PHE A 164 -9.12 7.33 -2.57
N VAL A 165 -10.42 7.67 -2.64
CA VAL A 165 -11.05 8.17 -3.88
C VAL A 165 -10.38 9.47 -4.35
N LYS A 166 -10.12 10.41 -3.44
CA LYS A 166 -9.43 11.68 -3.77
C LYS A 166 -8.00 11.45 -4.28
N ARG A 167 -7.21 10.58 -3.64
CA ARG A 167 -5.82 10.28 -4.09
C ARG A 167 -5.78 9.47 -5.38
N ARG A 168 -6.72 8.57 -5.59
CA ARG A 168 -6.86 7.81 -6.84
C ARG A 168 -7.27 8.73 -8.01
N SER A 169 -8.25 9.61 -7.79
CA SER A 169 -8.65 10.62 -8.78
C SER A 169 -7.49 11.55 -9.12
N ARG A 170 -6.68 11.97 -8.13
CA ARG A 170 -5.44 12.73 -8.36
C ARG A 170 -4.43 11.99 -9.25
N LEU A 171 -4.28 10.68 -9.10
CA LEU A 171 -3.38 9.87 -9.93
C LEU A 171 -3.83 9.84 -11.39
N ILE A 172 -5.14 9.73 -11.64
CA ILE A 172 -5.74 9.79 -12.98
C ILE A 172 -5.56 11.21 -13.57
N GLY A 173 -5.81 12.22 -12.75
CA GLY A 173 -5.85 13.62 -13.18
C GLY A 173 -7.18 14.02 -13.79
N ASP A 174 -7.27 15.28 -14.19
CA ASP A 174 -8.41 15.79 -14.95
C ASP A 174 -8.40 15.19 -16.35
N GLU A 175 -9.53 14.61 -16.77
CA GLU A 175 -9.69 13.87 -18.04
C GLU A 175 -8.62 12.79 -18.34
N GLY A 176 -7.86 12.33 -17.33
CA GLY A 176 -6.77 11.38 -17.52
C GLY A 176 -5.42 12.00 -17.94
N ASN A 177 -5.30 13.33 -17.94
CA ASN A 177 -4.09 14.04 -18.38
C ASN A 177 -2.84 13.66 -17.57
N THR A 178 -2.97 13.53 -16.24
CA THR A 178 -1.85 13.11 -15.38
C THR A 178 -1.41 11.69 -15.72
N LEU A 179 -2.36 10.78 -15.94
CA LEU A 179 -2.07 9.40 -16.31
C LEU A 179 -1.34 9.34 -17.65
N LYS A 180 -1.84 10.06 -18.66
CA LYS A 180 -1.21 10.12 -19.99
C LYS A 180 0.20 10.71 -19.93
N ALA A 181 0.42 11.73 -19.09
CA ALA A 181 1.74 12.30 -18.89
C ALA A 181 2.71 11.32 -18.22
N ILE A 182 2.24 10.48 -17.28
CA ILE A 182 3.04 9.40 -16.69
C ILE A 182 3.40 8.38 -17.78
N GLU A 183 2.44 7.97 -18.61
CA GLU A 183 2.67 7.01 -19.70
C GLU A 183 3.78 7.46 -20.65
N LEU A 184 3.72 8.71 -21.11
CA LEU A 184 4.72 9.30 -22.01
C LEU A 184 6.09 9.48 -21.33
N ALA A 185 6.10 9.80 -20.03
CA ALA A 185 7.35 10.00 -19.30
C ALA A 185 8.07 8.70 -18.94
N THR A 186 7.34 7.58 -18.85
CA THR A 186 7.92 6.27 -18.49
C THR A 186 7.94 5.25 -19.63
N ASN A 187 7.39 5.59 -20.80
CA ASN A 187 7.13 4.65 -21.90
C ASN A 187 6.34 3.40 -21.45
N CYS A 188 5.39 3.60 -20.53
CA CYS A 188 4.52 2.53 -20.05
C CYS A 188 3.07 2.86 -20.39
N TYR A 189 2.24 1.85 -20.54
CA TYR A 189 0.79 2.00 -20.45
C TYR A 189 0.35 1.81 -19.00
N VAL A 190 -0.56 2.64 -18.49
CA VAL A 190 -1.02 2.55 -17.10
C VAL A 190 -2.54 2.61 -17.05
N MET A 191 -3.15 1.59 -16.46
CA MET A 191 -4.60 1.49 -16.27
C MET A 191 -4.95 1.48 -14.78
N VAL A 192 -5.74 2.47 -14.36
CA VAL A 192 -6.19 2.60 -12.96
C VAL A 192 -7.59 2.03 -12.82
N GLN A 193 -7.73 0.92 -12.10
CA GLN A 193 -9.02 0.25 -11.91
C GLN A 193 -9.26 -0.15 -10.46
N GLY A 194 -10.32 0.37 -9.86
CA GLY A 194 -10.73 -0.02 -8.51
C GLY A 194 -9.63 0.23 -7.47
N LYS A 195 -9.05 -0.85 -6.93
CA LYS A 195 -7.97 -0.87 -5.93
C LYS A 195 -6.63 -1.30 -6.52
N THR A 196 -6.52 -1.40 -7.83
CA THR A 196 -5.33 -1.88 -8.53
C THR A 196 -4.94 -0.91 -9.63
N VAL A 197 -3.64 -0.78 -9.86
CA VAL A 197 -3.10 -0.10 -11.04
C VAL A 197 -2.30 -1.12 -11.81
N ALA A 198 -2.73 -1.41 -13.02
CA ALA A 198 -1.99 -2.24 -13.96
C ALA A 198 -1.07 -1.34 -14.79
N ALA A 199 0.18 -1.75 -14.97
CA ALA A 199 1.14 -1.07 -15.80
C ALA A 199 1.82 -2.09 -16.73
N VAL A 200 2.09 -1.68 -17.98
CA VAL A 200 2.74 -2.50 -19.00
C VAL A 200 3.85 -1.67 -19.64
N GLY A 201 5.06 -2.21 -19.75
CA GLY A 201 6.18 -1.52 -20.38
C GLY A 201 7.54 -2.03 -19.95
N PRO A 202 8.62 -1.28 -20.23
CA PRO A 202 9.98 -1.68 -19.87
C PRO A 202 10.17 -1.65 -18.35
N TYR A 203 11.08 -2.49 -17.85
CA TYR A 203 11.34 -2.66 -16.42
C TYR A 203 11.65 -1.34 -15.68
N ASP A 204 12.51 -0.50 -16.27
CA ASP A 204 12.86 0.81 -15.72
C ASP A 204 11.65 1.75 -15.60
N GLY A 205 10.75 1.68 -16.57
CA GLY A 205 9.50 2.43 -16.57
C GLY A 205 8.57 1.95 -15.46
N LEU A 206 8.40 0.63 -15.32
CA LEU A 206 7.56 0.02 -14.28
C LEU A 206 8.04 0.37 -12.86
N LYS A 207 9.35 0.36 -12.62
CA LYS A 207 9.95 0.75 -11.33
C LYS A 207 9.58 2.21 -10.98
N LYS A 208 9.68 3.11 -11.96
CA LYS A 208 9.28 4.52 -11.82
C LYS A 208 7.78 4.65 -11.55
N VAL A 209 6.93 3.97 -12.32
CA VAL A 209 5.46 3.99 -12.13
C VAL A 209 5.08 3.50 -10.73
N ARG A 210 5.66 2.38 -10.28
CA ARG A 210 5.44 1.83 -8.94
C ARG A 210 5.80 2.83 -7.85
N GLN A 211 6.91 3.55 -7.99
CA GLN A 211 7.28 4.62 -7.08
C GLN A 211 6.23 5.74 -7.07
N VAL A 212 5.84 6.26 -8.24
CA VAL A 212 4.84 7.34 -8.33
C VAL A 212 3.50 6.95 -7.70
N VAL A 213 3.03 5.74 -7.98
CA VAL A 213 1.77 5.21 -7.45
C VAL A 213 1.82 5.11 -5.93
N ASN A 214 2.87 4.50 -5.38
CA ASN A 214 3.04 4.36 -3.93
C ASN A 214 3.13 5.72 -3.24
N ASP A 215 3.92 6.64 -3.78
CA ASP A 215 4.13 7.96 -3.18
C ASP A 215 2.89 8.86 -3.27
N CYS A 216 2.12 8.73 -4.35
CA CYS A 216 0.84 9.42 -4.52
C CYS A 216 -0.22 8.94 -3.51
N ILE A 217 -0.29 7.63 -3.31
CA ILE A 217 -1.32 7.00 -2.49
C ILE A 217 -0.96 7.03 -1.01
N TYR A 218 0.25 6.69 -0.62
CA TYR A 218 0.64 6.51 0.78
C TYR A 218 1.25 7.81 1.34
N ASP A 219 2.27 8.35 0.67
CA ASP A 219 3.02 9.53 1.10
C ASP A 219 2.38 10.88 0.78
N ASN A 220 1.22 10.89 0.11
CA ASN A 220 0.48 12.10 -0.25
C ASN A 220 1.26 13.09 -1.14
N ILE A 221 2.22 12.60 -1.92
CA ILE A 221 2.97 13.42 -2.86
C ILE A 221 2.15 13.58 -4.14
N HIS A 222 2.13 14.78 -4.74
CA HIS A 222 1.38 14.97 -5.98
C HIS A 222 2.15 14.35 -7.17
N PRO A 223 1.51 13.57 -8.07
CA PRO A 223 2.19 12.92 -9.20
C PRO A 223 2.88 13.92 -10.15
N ALA A 224 2.37 15.15 -10.26
CA ALA A 224 3.01 16.22 -11.03
C ALA A 224 4.48 16.48 -10.67
N TYR A 225 4.89 16.29 -9.41
CA TYR A 225 6.30 16.43 -9.02
C TYR A 225 7.18 15.37 -9.69
N TYR A 226 6.69 14.13 -9.79
CA TYR A 226 7.39 13.04 -10.47
C TYR A 226 7.40 13.22 -11.97
N ILE A 227 6.28 13.65 -12.57
CA ILE A 227 6.22 13.95 -14.01
C ILE A 227 7.29 14.98 -14.37
N LYS A 228 7.36 16.11 -13.64
CA LYS A 228 8.40 17.12 -13.86
C LYS A 228 9.81 16.55 -13.71
N ARG A 229 10.03 15.68 -12.71
CA ARG A 229 11.32 15.03 -12.49
C ARG A 229 11.68 14.11 -13.66
N PHE A 230 10.75 13.29 -14.16
CA PHE A 230 11.01 12.38 -15.28
C PHE A 230 11.28 13.12 -16.58
N VAL A 231 10.55 14.20 -16.87
CA VAL A 231 10.81 15.04 -18.04
C VAL A 231 12.21 15.66 -17.98
N ILE A 232 12.65 16.13 -16.81
CA ILE A 232 14.02 16.65 -16.63
C ILE A 232 15.05 15.54 -16.83
N ILE A 233 14.81 14.35 -16.27
CA ILE A 233 15.71 13.19 -16.46
C ILE A 233 15.82 12.83 -17.94
N GLN A 234 14.71 12.75 -18.68
CA GLN A 234 14.73 12.44 -20.11
C GLN A 234 15.54 13.48 -20.91
N LYS A 235 15.39 14.78 -20.60
CA LYS A 235 16.20 15.83 -21.23
C LYS A 235 17.69 15.69 -20.91
N LEU A 236 18.03 15.45 -19.65
CA LEU A 236 19.43 15.25 -19.23
C LEU A 236 20.05 13.97 -19.82
N MET A 237 19.24 12.93 -20.04
CA MET A 237 19.67 11.70 -20.71
C MET A 237 19.97 11.93 -22.20
N ALA A 238 19.20 12.80 -22.87
CA ALA A 238 19.42 13.14 -24.27
C ALA A 238 20.68 14.00 -24.48
N ASP A 239 21.06 14.81 -23.48
CA ASP A 239 22.23 15.68 -23.54
C ASP A 239 23.55 14.90 -23.35
N PRO A 240 24.43 14.79 -24.37
CA PRO A 240 25.66 13.99 -24.26
C PRO A 240 26.66 14.55 -23.24
N THR A 241 26.64 15.86 -22.98
CA THR A 241 27.56 16.54 -22.06
C THR A 241 27.34 16.19 -20.59
N LYS A 242 26.18 15.63 -20.23
CA LYS A 242 25.77 15.40 -18.83
C LYS A 242 25.80 13.93 -18.41
N LYS A 243 26.22 13.00 -19.29
CA LYS A 243 26.25 11.55 -18.98
C LYS A 243 27.11 11.21 -17.75
N ASN A 244 28.28 11.83 -17.61
CA ASN A 244 29.25 11.50 -16.55
C ASN A 244 29.08 12.36 -15.28
N VAL A 245 28.08 13.24 -15.22
CA VAL A 245 27.89 14.19 -14.12
C VAL A 245 26.68 13.78 -13.28
N SER A 246 26.79 13.84 -11.95
CA SER A 246 25.63 13.61 -11.07
C SER A 246 24.50 14.61 -11.33
N TRP A 247 23.27 14.10 -11.50
CA TRP A 247 22.09 14.89 -11.85
C TRP A 247 21.36 15.50 -10.64
N ASP A 248 21.77 15.20 -9.41
CA ASP A 248 21.06 15.62 -8.19
C ASP A 248 20.89 17.13 -8.02
N LYS A 249 21.77 17.92 -8.63
CA LYS A 249 21.69 19.39 -8.64
C LYS A 249 20.53 19.91 -9.49
N TYR A 250 20.18 19.21 -10.56
CA TYR A 250 19.17 19.63 -11.53
C TYR A 250 17.78 19.09 -11.21
N LEU A 251 17.69 18.06 -10.36
CA LEU A 251 16.42 17.40 -10.01
C LEU A 251 15.66 18.16 -8.92
N PRO A 252 14.36 18.46 -9.11
CA PRO A 252 13.52 19.03 -8.07
C PRO A 252 13.43 18.09 -6.85
N ARG A 253 13.82 18.58 -5.68
CA ARG A 253 13.71 17.81 -4.44
C ARG A 253 12.29 17.88 -3.88
N ILE A 254 11.69 16.72 -3.66
CA ILE A 254 10.38 16.61 -3.02
C ILE A 254 10.59 16.78 -1.51
N LYS A 255 10.48 18.02 -1.02
CA LYS A 255 10.53 18.30 0.42
C LYS A 255 9.17 18.02 1.02
N LYS A 256 9.08 17.03 1.93
CA LYS A 256 7.93 16.92 2.82
C LYS A 256 7.92 18.16 3.70
N LYS A 257 6.95 19.07 3.48
CA LYS A 257 6.69 20.18 4.40
C LYS A 257 6.10 19.60 5.67
N THR A 258 6.94 19.11 6.57
CA THR A 258 6.52 18.89 7.95
C THR A 258 6.39 20.28 8.55
N LEU A 259 5.17 20.72 8.85
CA LEU A 259 4.95 21.88 9.72
C LEU A 259 5.57 21.50 11.07
N SER A 260 6.84 21.84 11.23
CA SER A 260 7.66 21.40 12.33
C SER A 260 7.04 21.93 13.62
N ARG A 261 6.62 20.98 14.46
CA ARG A 261 6.17 21.19 15.84
C ARG A 261 4.99 22.15 15.96
N ARG A 262 3.78 21.59 15.92
CA ARG A 262 2.66 22.20 16.64
C ARG A 262 3.14 22.42 18.09
N ARG A 263 3.24 23.68 18.53
CA ARG A 263 3.58 24.00 19.92
C ARG A 263 2.62 23.22 20.82
N LYS A 264 3.15 22.33 21.66
CA LYS A 264 2.33 21.67 22.67
C LYS A 264 1.92 22.77 23.68
N PRO A 265 0.63 22.89 24.03
CA PRO A 265 0.23 23.85 25.05
C PRO A 265 0.95 23.53 26.36
N HIS A 266 1.32 24.55 27.12
CA HIS A 266 2.00 24.38 28.42
C HIS A 266 1.20 23.50 29.39
N LYS A 267 -0.13 23.50 29.27
CA LYS A 267 -1.02 22.59 29.98
C LYS A 267 -1.63 21.58 29.01
N ILE A 268 -1.09 20.36 29.00
CA ILE A 268 -1.67 19.23 28.28
C ILE A 268 -2.70 18.59 29.20
N ARG A 269 -4.00 18.72 28.89
CA ARG A 269 -5.05 18.00 29.62
C ARG A 269 -4.83 16.48 29.42
N LYS A 270 -4.53 15.75 30.50
CA LYS A 270 -4.53 14.28 30.48
C LYS A 270 -5.97 13.83 30.26
N LYS A 271 -6.19 12.89 29.32
CA LYS A 271 -7.51 12.29 29.14
C LYS A 271 -7.81 11.43 30.38
N PRO A 272 -9.04 11.45 30.92
CA PRO A 272 -9.42 10.52 31.98
C PRO A 272 -9.33 9.07 31.49
N GLU A 273 -9.11 8.15 32.41
CA GLU A 273 -9.15 6.71 32.11
C GLU A 273 -10.54 6.32 31.59
N TYR A 274 -10.57 5.35 30.66
CA TYR A 274 -11.81 4.91 30.06
C TYR A 274 -12.66 4.15 31.09
N THR A 275 -13.80 4.73 31.45
CA THR A 275 -14.83 4.06 32.25
C THR A 275 -15.96 3.59 31.32
N PRO A 276 -16.34 2.30 31.34
CA PRO A 276 -17.44 1.81 30.50
C PRO A 276 -18.81 2.33 30.96
N PHE A 277 -18.89 2.81 32.20
CA PHE A 277 -20.09 3.43 32.76
C PHE A 277 -20.16 4.90 32.36
N PRO A 278 -21.30 5.37 31.84
CA PRO A 278 -21.50 6.79 31.60
C PRO A 278 -21.53 7.54 32.94
N PRO A 279 -21.08 8.81 32.98
CA PRO A 279 -21.28 9.65 34.16
C PRO A 279 -22.79 9.82 34.43
N PRO A 280 -23.19 10.05 35.69
CA PRO A 280 -24.58 10.32 36.02
C PRO A 280 -25.07 11.55 35.24
N GLN A 281 -26.31 11.49 34.76
CA GLN A 281 -26.94 12.63 34.11
C GLN A 281 -27.05 13.79 35.12
N GLN A 282 -26.88 15.02 34.66
CA GLN A 282 -27.13 16.17 35.54
C GLN A 282 -28.64 16.21 35.85
N PRO A 283 -29.03 16.22 37.13
CA PRO A 283 -30.44 16.23 37.50
C PRO A 283 -31.12 17.50 36.97
N SER A 284 -32.38 17.39 36.57
CA SER A 284 -33.14 18.56 36.14
C SER A 284 -33.40 19.49 37.33
N LYS A 285 -33.77 20.75 37.06
CA LYS A 285 -34.18 21.68 38.14
C LYS A 285 -35.32 21.09 38.98
N VAL A 286 -36.24 20.37 38.34
CA VAL A 286 -37.35 19.69 38.99
C VAL A 286 -36.84 18.57 39.88
N ASP A 287 -35.91 17.75 39.41
CA ASP A 287 -35.31 16.67 40.21
C ASP A 287 -34.54 17.21 41.41
N ILE A 288 -33.79 18.32 41.24
CA ILE A 288 -33.10 19.00 42.34
C ILE A 288 -34.11 19.55 43.36
N GLU A 289 -35.24 20.10 42.88
CA GLU A 289 -36.30 20.63 43.76
C GLU A 289 -37.06 19.52 44.49
N LEU A 290 -37.26 18.37 43.84
CA LEU A 290 -37.86 17.16 44.41
C LEU A 290 -36.93 16.51 45.44
N GLU A 291 -35.63 16.38 45.14
CA GLU A 291 -34.61 15.86 46.06
C GLU A 291 -34.48 16.74 47.31
N LYS A 292 -34.56 18.06 47.16
CA LYS A 292 -34.56 19.02 48.28
C LYS A 292 -35.89 19.11 49.02
N GLY A 293 -36.95 18.45 48.57
CA GLY A 293 -38.31 18.55 49.11
C GLY A 293 -38.96 19.93 48.92
N THR A 294 -38.26 20.88 48.29
CA THR A 294 -38.75 22.25 48.05
C THR A 294 -39.85 22.30 47.00
N TYR A 295 -39.93 21.30 46.11
CA TYR A 295 -40.90 21.26 45.02
C TYR A 295 -42.36 21.35 45.53
N PHE A 296 -42.66 20.66 46.63
CA PHE A 296 -44.02 20.57 47.18
C PHE A 296 -44.42 21.77 48.05
N LEU A 297 -43.46 22.61 48.47
CA LEU A 297 -43.75 23.78 49.32
C LEU A 297 -44.47 24.88 48.52
N ALA A 298 -45.51 25.46 49.13
CA ALA A 298 -46.19 26.62 48.58
C ALA A 298 -45.24 27.83 48.52
N GLU A 299 -45.48 28.77 47.61
CA GLU A 299 -44.58 29.92 47.40
C GLU A 299 -44.43 30.79 48.67
N SER A 300 -45.48 30.88 49.48
CA SER A 300 -45.49 31.55 50.78
C SER A 300 -44.54 30.89 51.79
N GLU A 301 -44.55 29.55 51.85
CA GLU A 301 -43.70 28.75 52.73
C GLU A 301 -42.23 28.81 52.29
N ARG A 302 -41.96 28.72 50.98
CA ARG A 302 -40.62 28.92 50.41
C ARG A 302 -40.06 30.30 50.77
N LYS A 303 -40.87 31.35 50.69
CA LYS A 303 -40.47 32.72 51.08
C LYS A 303 -40.20 32.85 52.57
N LYS A 304 -41.02 32.22 53.43
CA LYS A 304 -40.83 32.21 54.89
C LYS A 304 -39.55 31.48 55.28
N ALA A 305 -39.31 30.28 54.73
CA ALA A 305 -38.09 29.50 54.93
C ALA A 305 -36.84 30.25 54.46
N LYS A 306 -36.90 30.92 53.30
CA LYS A 306 -35.79 31.75 52.79
C LYS A 306 -35.50 32.97 53.66
N ARG A 307 -36.52 33.57 54.28
CA ARG A 307 -36.34 34.68 55.23
C ARG A 307 -35.71 34.18 56.53
N ALA A 308 -36.19 33.06 57.07
CA ALA A 308 -35.64 32.43 58.28
C ALA A 308 -34.15 32.09 58.10
N SER A 309 -33.79 31.39 57.01
CA SER A 309 -32.38 31.05 56.75
C SER A 309 -31.48 32.28 56.51
N LYS A 310 -32.03 33.38 55.98
CA LYS A 310 -31.28 34.64 55.85
C LYS A 310 -31.03 35.30 57.21
N VAL A 311 -32.00 35.24 58.12
CA VAL A 311 -31.85 35.74 59.50
C VAL A 311 -30.81 34.89 60.24
N GLU A 312 -30.91 33.57 60.20
CA GLU A 312 -29.94 32.65 60.81
C GLU A 312 -28.51 32.87 60.29
N ASN A 313 -28.32 32.94 58.97
CA ASN A 313 -27.01 33.23 58.37
C ASN A 313 -26.46 34.61 58.80
N SER A 314 -27.34 35.62 58.93
CA SER A 314 -26.96 36.95 59.40
C SER A 314 -26.54 36.93 60.87
N GLU A 315 -27.22 36.15 61.70
CA GLU A 315 -26.88 35.98 63.11
C GLU A 315 -25.56 35.22 63.28
N GLU A 316 -25.34 34.15 62.52
CA GLU A 316 -24.07 33.39 62.52
C GLU A 316 -22.89 34.25 62.08
N THR A 317 -23.04 35.00 61.00
CA THR A 317 -21.98 35.90 60.52
C THR A 317 -21.72 37.03 61.51
N SER A 318 -22.75 37.58 62.15
CA SER A 318 -22.61 38.55 63.24
C SER A 318 -21.87 37.95 64.43
N LYS A 319 -22.21 36.73 64.86
CA LYS A 319 -21.52 36.00 65.94
C LYS A 319 -20.06 35.74 65.61
N LYS A 320 -19.75 35.24 64.39
CA LYS A 320 -18.36 35.06 63.92
C LYS A 320 -17.59 36.38 63.94
N ARG A 321 -18.18 37.45 63.41
CA ARG A 321 -17.56 38.78 63.40
C ARG A 321 -17.36 39.34 64.81
N GLN A 322 -18.29 39.09 65.74
CA GLN A 322 -18.13 39.47 67.14
C GLN A 322 -17.03 38.65 67.84
N LEU A 323 -16.94 37.34 67.56
CA LEU A 323 -15.87 36.48 68.06
C LEU A 323 -14.50 36.90 67.51
N GLU A 324 -14.39 37.17 66.22
CA GLU A 324 -13.17 37.70 65.58
C GLU A 324 -12.77 39.05 66.19
N LYS A 325 -13.71 39.98 66.35
CA LYS A 325 -13.45 41.28 67.02
C LYS A 325 -13.01 41.10 68.48
N ARG A 326 -13.63 40.18 69.23
CA ARG A 326 -13.23 39.86 70.60
C ARG A 326 -11.83 39.26 70.61
N ALA A 327 -11.53 38.31 69.73
CA ALA A 327 -10.21 37.69 69.63
C ALA A 327 -9.11 38.72 69.32
N VAL A 328 -9.38 39.68 68.42
CA VAL A 328 -8.45 40.78 68.12
C VAL A 328 -8.18 41.67 69.35
N ALA A 329 -9.18 41.91 70.22
CA ALA A 329 -9.00 42.69 71.44
C ALA A 329 -8.20 41.97 72.54
N TYR A 330 -8.05 40.64 72.47
CA TYR A 330 -7.23 39.84 73.39
C TYR A 330 -5.78 39.62 72.88
N ILE A 331 -5.44 40.13 71.70
CA ILE A 331 -4.08 40.12 71.17
C ILE A 331 -3.44 41.48 71.51
N PRO A 332 -2.37 41.55 72.33
CA PRO A 332 -1.67 42.79 72.59
C PRO A 332 -1.12 43.39 71.27
N PRO A 333 -1.21 44.71 71.06
CA PRO A 333 -0.59 45.34 69.89
C PRO A 333 0.94 45.14 69.93
N GLU A 334 1.53 44.86 68.76
CA GLU A 334 2.99 44.79 68.58
C GLU A 334 3.68 46.15 68.80
#